data_AF-A0A2M7VF19-F1
#
_entry.id   AF-A0A2M7VF19-F1
#
_cell.length_a   1.000
_cell.length_b   1.000
_cell.length_c   1.000
_cell.angle_alpha   90.00
_cell.angle_beta   90.00
_cell.angle_gamma   90.00
#
_symmetry.space_group_name_H-M   'P 1'
#
loop_
_entity.id
_entity.type
_entity.pdbx_description
1 polymer ?
#
loop_
_entity_poly.entity_id
_entity_poly.type
_entity_poly.pdbx_seq_one_letter_code
_entity_poly.pdbx_strand_id
1 'polypeptide(L)'
;MNGYLTLLFSVPIGYLFFLYLSHPKKKKNKVPKISIGRVDFLPNFRIHLGKKIYHFHHWFVLAIIIALPVIIRERFQYPMILQGFIFGGIAQGLRYSDRFKFRYPRELEQFTEQLTEQIAEGLNEFNKKLKTPKPKRS
;
A
#
# COMPACT_ATOMS: atom_id res chain seq x y z
N MET A 1 1.90 10.88 -33.24
CA MET A 1 2.41 11.49 -31.98
C MET A 1 3.59 10.67 -31.48
N ASN A 2 4.75 11.29 -31.25
CA ASN A 2 5.99 10.61 -30.87
C ASN A 2 5.80 9.82 -29.57
N GLY A 3 5.80 8.49 -29.65
CA GLY A 3 5.60 7.61 -28.51
C GLY A 3 6.55 7.86 -27.33
N TYR A 4 7.74 8.38 -27.60
CA TYR A 4 8.71 8.80 -26.58
C TYR A 4 8.22 9.93 -25.69
N LEU A 5 7.50 10.93 -26.23
CA LEU A 5 6.92 12.01 -25.42
C LEU A 5 5.84 11.45 -24.50
N THR A 6 5.00 10.56 -25.02
CA THR A 6 3.98 9.86 -24.24
C THR A 6 4.57 9.09 -23.07
N LEU A 7 5.73 8.44 -23.28
CA LEU A 7 6.44 7.70 -22.23
C LEU A 7 7.06 8.66 -21.20
N LEU A 8 7.70 9.74 -21.65
CA LEU A 8 8.29 10.77 -20.79
C LEU A 8 7.28 11.43 -19.85
N PHE A 9 6.05 11.70 -20.30
CA PHE A 9 5.01 12.30 -19.46
C PHE A 9 4.28 11.29 -18.58
N SER A 10 4.10 10.05 -19.04
CA SER A 10 3.38 9.03 -18.27
C SER A 10 4.19 8.48 -17.09
N VAL A 11 5.52 8.48 -17.16
CA VAL A 11 6.39 8.05 -16.04
C VAL A 11 6.24 8.94 -14.79
N PRO A 12 6.37 10.27 -14.84
CA PRO A 12 6.12 11.14 -13.69
C PRO A 12 4.69 11.01 -13.13
N ILE A 13 3.69 10.86 -14.01
CA ILE A 13 2.30 10.69 -13.59
C ILE A 13 2.14 9.39 -12.78
N GLY A 14 2.68 8.27 -13.29
CA GLY A 14 2.71 7.00 -12.56
C GLY A 14 3.43 7.14 -11.23
N TYR A 15 4.61 7.75 -11.22
CA TYR A 15 5.38 7.98 -10.00
C TYR A 15 4.58 8.75 -8.94
N LEU A 16 3.95 9.87 -9.33
CA LEU A 16 3.14 10.69 -8.42
C LEU A 16 1.89 9.95 -7.93
N PHE A 17 1.24 9.19 -8.79
CA PHE A 17 0.08 8.37 -8.41
C PHE A 17 0.45 7.34 -7.34
N PHE A 18 1.53 6.58 -7.54
CA PHE A 18 1.99 5.59 -6.57
C PHE A 18 2.57 6.23 -5.32
N LEU A 19 3.17 7.41 -5.43
CA LEU A 19 3.61 8.20 -4.27
C LEU A 19 2.42 8.61 -3.39
N TYR A 20 1.33 9.03 -4.03
CA TYR A 20 0.08 9.39 -3.36
C TYR A 20 -0.62 8.18 -2.74
N LEU A 21 -0.62 7.03 -3.41
CA LEU A 21 -1.22 5.81 -2.90
C LEU A 21 -0.42 5.23 -1.72
N SER A 22 0.91 5.29 -1.79
CA SER A 22 1.83 4.71 -0.79
C SER A 22 2.02 5.57 0.47
N HIS A 23 1.48 6.80 0.53
CA HIS A 23 1.52 7.66 1.72
C HIS A 23 0.14 7.77 2.40
N PRO A 24 -0.35 6.72 3.09
CA PRO A 24 -1.61 6.81 3.84
C PRO A 24 -1.50 7.72 5.08
N LYS A 25 -0.29 7.98 5.60
CA LYS A 25 -0.07 8.76 6.84
C LYS A 25 -0.52 10.23 6.77
N LYS A 26 -0.69 10.80 5.56
CA LYS A 26 -1.22 12.17 5.39
C LYS A 26 -2.75 12.22 5.23
N LYS A 27 -3.45 11.08 5.21
CA LYS A 27 -4.91 11.03 5.02
C LYS A 27 -5.62 10.78 6.36
N LYS A 28 -6.59 11.64 6.68
CA LYS A 28 -7.54 11.47 7.81
C LYS A 28 -8.38 10.19 7.69
N ASN A 29 -8.60 9.70 6.46
CA ASN A 29 -9.34 8.48 6.18
C ASN A 29 -8.36 7.36 5.85
N LYS A 30 -8.29 6.33 6.73
CA LYS A 30 -7.54 5.10 6.46
C LYS A 30 -8.05 4.52 5.13
N VAL A 31 -7.14 4.20 4.20
CA VAL A 31 -7.50 3.46 2.99
C VAL A 31 -8.15 2.15 3.43
N PRO A 32 -9.33 1.78 2.92
CA PRO A 32 -10.03 0.58 3.36
C PRO A 32 -9.13 -0.64 3.14
N LYS A 33 -8.98 -1.46 4.18
CA LYS A 33 -8.27 -2.74 4.08
C LYS A 33 -9.15 -3.68 3.27
N ILE A 34 -8.75 -3.97 2.04
CA ILE A 34 -9.43 -4.95 1.19
C ILE A 34 -8.63 -6.23 1.31
N SER A 35 -9.18 -7.19 2.05
CA SER A 35 -8.61 -8.50 2.27
C SER A 35 -9.56 -9.57 1.77
N ILE A 36 -9.07 -10.52 0.98
CA ILE A 36 -9.83 -11.68 0.51
C ILE A 36 -9.11 -12.93 1.02
N GLY A 37 -9.68 -13.58 2.02
CA GLY A 37 -9.12 -14.78 2.64
C GLY A 37 -7.75 -14.54 3.28
N ARG A 38 -6.71 -15.16 2.72
CA ARG A 38 -5.32 -15.07 3.21
C ARG A 38 -4.50 -13.97 2.52
N VAL A 39 -5.13 -13.13 1.69
CA VAL A 39 -4.45 -12.12 0.89
C VAL A 39 -5.04 -10.74 1.19
N ASP A 40 -4.22 -9.82 1.67
CA ASP A 40 -4.54 -8.40 1.76
C ASP A 40 -4.12 -7.74 0.43
N PHE A 41 -5.06 -7.12 -0.28
CA PHE A 41 -4.80 -6.43 -1.54
C PHE A 41 -4.45 -4.95 -1.32
N LEU A 42 -5.12 -4.30 -0.36
CA LEU A 42 -4.92 -2.89 -0.03
C LEU A 42 -4.81 -2.69 1.49
N PRO A 43 -4.03 -1.70 1.97
CA PRO A 43 -3.16 -0.79 1.22
C PRO A 43 -1.79 -1.36 0.83
N ASN A 44 -1.40 -2.50 1.42
CA ASN A 44 -0.17 -3.22 1.10
C ASN A 44 -0.55 -4.62 0.64
N PHE A 45 0.11 -5.13 -0.39
CA PHE A 45 -0.12 -6.50 -0.84
C PHE A 45 0.54 -7.45 0.17
N ARG A 46 -0.24 -8.14 1.00
CA ARG A 46 0.26 -9.09 2.00
C ARG A 46 -0.34 -10.46 1.77
N ILE A 47 0.49 -11.49 1.86
CA ILE A 47 0.06 -12.89 1.83
C ILE A 47 0.37 -13.54 3.18
N HIS A 48 -0.68 -14.05 3.82
CA HIS A 48 -0.62 -14.69 5.12
C HIS A 48 -0.39 -16.19 4.96
N LEU A 49 0.85 -16.66 5.18
CA LEU A 49 1.24 -18.07 5.05
C LEU A 49 1.76 -18.64 6.38
N GLY A 50 0.94 -19.45 7.06
CA GLY A 50 1.34 -20.15 8.29
C GLY A 50 1.71 -19.19 9.43
N LYS A 51 2.99 -19.13 9.84
CA LYS A 51 3.48 -18.20 10.88
C LYS A 51 4.16 -16.94 10.30
N LYS A 52 4.12 -16.77 8.98
CA LYS A 52 4.84 -15.72 8.26
C LYS A 52 3.86 -14.86 7.50
N ILE A 53 4.22 -13.59 7.34
CA ILE A 53 3.50 -12.65 6.49
C ILE A 53 4.47 -12.19 5.41
N TYR A 54 4.04 -12.35 4.16
CA TYR A 54 4.80 -11.95 3.00
C TYR A 54 4.29 -10.62 2.49
N HIS A 55 5.12 -9.57 2.56
CA HIS A 55 4.75 -8.24 2.11
C HIS A 55 5.38 -8.01 0.75
N PHE A 56 4.57 -7.80 -0.26
CA PHE A 56 5.05 -7.42 -1.58
C PHE A 56 4.79 -5.94 -1.80
N HIS A 57 5.85 -5.18 -2.00
CA HIS A 57 5.72 -3.80 -2.46
C HIS A 57 5.13 -3.81 -3.87
N HIS A 58 4.34 -2.79 -4.19
CA HIS A 58 3.69 -2.66 -5.49
C HIS A 58 4.70 -2.71 -6.66
N TRP A 59 5.95 -2.24 -6.47
CA TRP A 59 6.98 -2.33 -7.51
C TRP A 59 7.22 -3.77 -7.98
N PHE A 60 7.11 -4.77 -7.09
CA PHE A 60 7.33 -6.17 -7.44
C PHE A 60 6.21 -6.71 -8.33
N VAL A 61 4.95 -6.40 -8.00
CA VAL A 61 3.78 -6.79 -8.80
C VAL A 61 3.83 -6.11 -10.17
N LEU A 62 4.13 -4.81 -10.21
CA LEU A 62 4.29 -4.06 -11.44
C LEU A 62 5.45 -4.59 -12.31
N ALA A 63 6.56 -4.98 -11.68
CA ALA A 63 7.67 -5.60 -12.37
C ALA A 63 7.29 -6.95 -12.99
N ILE A 64 6.48 -7.77 -12.32
CA ILE A 64 5.95 -9.02 -12.89
C ILE A 64 5.04 -8.73 -14.09
N ILE A 65 4.13 -7.76 -13.96
CA ILE A 65 3.21 -7.36 -15.05
C ILE A 65 4.00 -6.96 -16.31
N ILE A 66 5.15 -6.28 -16.13
CA ILE A 66 6.02 -5.93 -17.24
C ILE A 66 6.87 -7.13 -17.71
N ALA A 67 7.48 -7.88 -16.81
CA ALA A 67 8.41 -8.94 -17.18
C ALA A 67 7.70 -10.12 -17.86
N LEU A 68 6.47 -10.45 -17.44
CA LEU A 68 5.76 -11.64 -17.89
C LEU A 68 5.54 -11.67 -19.41
N PRO A 69 5.00 -10.61 -20.07
CA PRO A 69 4.91 -10.55 -21.53
C PRO A 69 6.25 -10.79 -22.25
N VAL A 70 7.35 -10.24 -21.71
CA VAL A 70 8.70 -10.44 -22.29
C VAL A 70 9.12 -11.90 -22.20
N ILE A 71 8.86 -12.54 -21.05
CA ILE A 71 9.25 -13.93 -20.78
C ILE A 71 8.49 -14.90 -21.70
N ILE A 72 7.19 -14.70 -21.86
CA ILE A 72 6.34 -15.56 -22.72
C ILE A 72 6.47 -15.23 -24.20
N ARG A 73 7.38 -14.31 -24.56
CA ARG A 73 7.63 -13.81 -25.93
C ARG A 73 6.38 -13.24 -26.60
N GLU A 74 5.41 -12.80 -25.81
CA GLU A 74 4.29 -12.04 -26.33
C GLU A 74 4.73 -10.60 -26.58
N ARG A 75 4.19 -10.01 -27.64
CA ARG A 75 4.46 -8.59 -27.89
C ARG A 75 3.87 -7.77 -26.75
N PHE A 76 4.62 -6.76 -26.34
CA PHE A 76 4.17 -5.80 -25.35
C PHE A 76 3.04 -4.94 -25.93
N GLN A 77 1.80 -5.42 -25.80
CA GLN A 77 0.63 -4.77 -26.41
C GLN A 77 0.03 -3.67 -25.53
N TYR A 78 0.60 -3.40 -24.36
CA TYR A 78 0.13 -2.30 -23.52
C TYR A 78 0.40 -0.95 -24.21
N PRO A 79 -0.57 -0.01 -24.18
CA PRO A 79 -0.35 1.35 -24.64
C PRO A 79 0.87 1.98 -23.96
N MET A 80 1.68 2.77 -24.69
CA MET A 80 2.88 3.40 -24.12
C MET A 80 2.60 4.24 -22.87
N ILE A 81 1.40 4.83 -22.77
CA ILE A 81 0.93 5.53 -21.56
C ILE A 81 0.93 4.60 -20.35
N LEU A 82 0.38 3.39 -20.50
CA LEU A 82 0.30 2.40 -19.43
C LEU A 82 1.69 1.88 -19.09
N GLN A 83 2.56 1.67 -20.09
CA GLN A 83 3.94 1.26 -19.86
C GLN A 83 4.70 2.29 -19.01
N GLY A 84 4.66 3.57 -19.39
CA GLY A 84 5.32 4.62 -18.62
C GLY A 84 4.70 4.79 -17.23
N PHE A 85 3.37 4.70 -17.10
CA PHE A 85 2.71 4.72 -15.80
C PHE A 85 3.21 3.59 -14.88
N ILE A 86 3.34 2.37 -15.40
CA ILE A 86 3.87 1.23 -14.64
C ILE A 86 5.35 1.45 -14.27
N PHE A 87 6.18 1.92 -15.20
CA PHE A 87 7.59 2.25 -14.90
C PHE A 87 7.72 3.31 -13.81
N GLY A 88 6.87 4.34 -13.84
CA GLY A 88 6.79 5.34 -12.77
C GLY A 88 6.46 4.73 -11.41
N GLY A 89 5.51 3.80 -11.36
CA GLY A 89 5.17 3.05 -10.16
C GLY A 89 6.30 2.16 -9.64
N ILE A 90 7.01 1.46 -10.53
CA ILE A 90 8.19 0.66 -10.16
C ILE A 90 9.27 1.56 -9.55
N ALA A 91 9.60 2.66 -10.21
CA ALA A 91 10.61 3.62 -9.73
C ALA A 91 10.24 4.20 -8.35
N GLN A 92 8.95 4.46 -8.12
CA GLN A 92 8.47 4.93 -6.81
C GLN A 92 8.63 3.87 -5.72
N GLY A 93 8.22 2.63 -5.96
CA GLY A 93 8.33 1.58 -4.96
C GLY A 93 9.77 1.13 -4.69
N LEU A 94 10.69 1.28 -5.65
CA LEU A 94 12.12 1.03 -5.44
C LEU A 94 12.81 2.11 -4.59
N ARG A 95 12.15 3.23 -4.28
CA ARG A 95 12.71 4.27 -3.40
C ARG A 95 12.77 3.86 -1.93
N TYR A 96 11.94 2.91 -1.50
CA TYR A 96 11.87 2.52 -0.10
C TYR A 96 13.08 1.69 0.34
N SER A 97 13.53 1.85 1.59
CA SER A 97 14.68 1.11 2.14
C SER A 97 14.37 -0.37 2.35
N ASP A 98 13.12 -0.71 2.63
CA ASP A 98 12.61 -2.07 2.83
C ASP A 98 12.12 -2.73 1.52
N ARG A 99 12.43 -2.16 0.36
CA ARG A 99 11.95 -2.59 -0.96
C ARG A 99 12.13 -4.08 -1.28
N PHE A 100 13.15 -4.73 -0.73
CA PHE A 100 13.42 -6.17 -0.90
C PHE A 100 13.10 -7.01 0.35
N LYS A 101 12.51 -6.40 1.38
CA LYS A 101 12.14 -7.08 2.61
C LYS A 101 10.73 -7.64 2.46
N PHE A 102 10.67 -8.90 2.03
CA PHE A 102 9.39 -9.56 1.76
C PHE A 102 8.82 -10.32 2.95
N ARG A 103 9.58 -10.56 4.03
CA ARG A 103 9.18 -11.48 5.10
C ARG A 103 9.14 -10.81 6.47
N TYR A 104 8.00 -10.96 7.14
CA TYR A 104 7.76 -10.47 8.49
C TYR A 104 7.20 -11.58 9.40
N PRO A 105 7.60 -11.63 10.69
CA PRO A 105 7.03 -12.55 11.66
C PRO A 105 5.61 -12.12 12.02
N ARG A 106 4.65 -13.06 12.02
CA ARG A 106 3.23 -12.77 12.28
C ARG A 106 2.94 -12.29 13.70
N GLU A 107 3.65 -12.84 14.69
CA GLU A 107 3.38 -12.58 16.12
C GLU A 107 3.57 -11.11 16.48
N LEU A 108 4.60 -10.46 15.90
CA LEU A 108 4.87 -9.05 16.14
C LEU A 108 3.77 -8.16 15.55
N GLU A 109 3.20 -8.53 14.40
CA GLU A 109 2.15 -7.76 13.75
C GLU A 109 0.82 -7.88 14.51
N GLN A 110 0.43 -9.09 14.92
CA GLN A 110 -0.78 -9.32 15.71
C GLN A 110 -0.72 -8.58 17.05
N PHE A 111 0.43 -8.62 17.74
CA PHE A 111 0.62 -7.86 18.97
C PHE A 111 0.50 -6.35 18.76
N THR A 112 1.09 -5.81 17.68
CA THR A 112 0.97 -4.37 17.38
C THR A 112 -0.45 -3.96 17.00
N GLU A 113 -1.19 -4.79 16.27
CA GLU A 113 -2.60 -4.52 15.93
C GLU A 113 -3.45 -4.49 17.21
N GLN A 114 -3.32 -5.49 18.08
CA GLN A 114 -4.03 -5.56 19.36
C GLN A 114 -3.71 -4.37 20.28
N LEU A 115 -2.44 -4.02 20.44
CA LEU A 115 -2.03 -2.87 21.26
C LEU A 115 -2.59 -1.56 20.71
N THR A 116 -2.61 -1.40 19.38
CA THR A 116 -3.14 -0.19 18.73
C THR A 116 -4.65 -0.07 18.94
N GLU A 117 -5.39 -1.18 18.87
CA GLU A 117 -6.83 -1.20 19.16
C GLU A 117 -7.11 -0.85 20.63
N GLN A 118 -6.40 -1.46 21.58
CA GLN A 118 -6.56 -1.17 23.01
C GLN A 118 -6.29 0.30 23.34
N ILE A 119 -5.24 0.90 22.77
CA ILE A 119 -4.93 2.32 22.97
C ILE A 119 -6.03 3.20 22.34
N ALA A 120 -6.52 2.86 21.15
CA ALA A 120 -7.58 3.61 20.48
C ALA A 120 -8.90 3.56 21.26
N GLU A 121 -9.26 2.40 21.81
CA GLU A 121 -10.41 2.24 22.69
C GLU A 121 -10.26 3.05 23.98
N GLY A 122 -9.11 2.96 24.64
CA GLY A 122 -8.82 3.74 25.86
C GLY A 122 -8.87 5.25 25.62
N LEU A 123 -8.34 5.73 24.49
CA LEU A 123 -8.44 7.14 24.10
C LEU A 123 -9.88 7.57 23.82
N ASN A 124 -10.68 6.72 23.17
CA ASN A 124 -12.09 6.99 22.91
C ASN A 124 -12.90 7.06 24.21
N GLU A 125 -12.69 6.14 25.15
CA GLU A 125 -13.33 6.17 26.46
C GLU A 125 -12.94 7.42 27.26
N PHE A 126 -11.65 7.75 27.27
CA PHE A 126 -11.14 8.94 27.94
C PHE A 126 -11.77 10.23 27.36
N ASN A 127 -11.84 10.33 26.04
CA ASN A 127 -12.46 11.47 25.35
C ASN A 127 -13.98 11.53 25.62
N LYS A 128 -14.66 10.38 25.71
CA LYS A 128 -16.07 10.31 26.10
C LYS A 128 -16.28 10.83 27.54
N LYS A 129 -15.43 10.45 28.49
CA LYS A 129 -15.45 10.96 29.88
C LYS A 129 -15.17 12.46 29.97
N LEU A 130 -14.31 13.01 29.11
CA LEU A 130 -14.07 14.46 29.06
C LEU A 130 -15.25 15.26 28.50
N LYS A 131 -16.05 14.64 27.62
CA LYS A 131 -17.22 15.28 26.99
C LYS A 131 -18.52 15.13 27.79
N THR A 132 -18.57 14.29 28.82
CA THR A 132 -19.74 14.22 29.70
C THR A 132 -19.84 15.48 30.54
N PRO A 133 -20.95 16.25 30.47
CA PRO A 133 -21.11 17.46 31.27
C PRO A 133 -21.08 17.12 32.76
N LYS A 134 -20.34 17.91 33.55
CA LYS A 134 -20.37 17.79 35.03
C LYS A 134 -21.83 17.89 35.50
N PRO A 135 -22.29 17.00 36.38
CA PRO A 135 -23.62 17.13 36.94
C PRO A 135 -23.74 18.49 37.63
N LYS A 136 -24.78 19.25 37.27
CA LYS A 136 -25.15 20.46 38.02
C LYS A 136 -25.37 20.02 39.46
N ARG A 137 -24.50 20.47 40.37
CA ARG A 137 -24.74 20.37 41.80
C ARG A 137 -25.95 21.24 42.10
N SER A 138 -27.09 20.61 42.35
CA SER A 138 -28.27 21.21 42.97
C SER A 138 -28.04 21.39 44.45
#